data_AF-A0A6L5WHG9-F1
#
_entry.id   AF-A0A6L5WHG9-F1
#
_cell.length_a   1.000
_cell.length_b   1.000
_cell.length_c   1.000
_cell.angle_alpha   90.00
_cell.angle_beta   90.00
_cell.angle_gamma   90.00
#
_symmetry.space_group_name_H-M   'P 1'
#
loop_
_entity.id
_entity.type
_entity.pdbx_description
1 polymer ?
#
loop_
_entity_poly.entity_id
_entity_poly.type
_entity_poly.pdbx_seq_one_letter_code
_entity_poly.pdbx_strand_id
1 'polypeptide(L)' 'MKDIQIQNKEWLTPKQLEAEFGITIGAQNKMRLRKNYVNGTNIPFIKVGKRILYFRSDINAWLLSLRKGAK' A
#
# COMPACT_ATOMS: atom_id res chain seq x y z
N MET A 1 12.72 -17.09 10.08
CA MET A 1 12.94 -16.37 8.80
C MET A 1 13.69 -15.09 9.12
N LYS A 2 14.72 -14.71 8.36
CA LYS A 2 15.43 -13.44 8.62
C LYS A 2 14.53 -12.28 8.19
N ASP A 3 14.04 -11.51 9.16
CA ASP A 3 13.36 -10.24 8.92
C ASP A 3 14.38 -9.25 8.36
N ILE A 4 14.45 -9.18 7.03
CA ILE A 4 15.27 -8.20 6.32
C ILE A 4 14.59 -6.85 6.48
N GLN A 5 15.05 -6.10 7.48
CA GLN A 5 14.63 -4.73 7.76
C GLN A 5 15.09 -3.84 6.61
N ILE A 6 14.14 -3.26 5.89
CA ILE A 6 14.43 -2.25 4.88
C ILE A 6 14.94 -1.01 5.64
N GLN A 7 16.20 -0.62 5.41
CA GLN A 7 16.76 0.58 6.04
C GLN A 7 16.21 1.88 5.42
N ASN A 8 15.67 1.79 4.20
CA ASN A 8 15.07 2.93 3.53
C ASN A 8 13.66 3.21 4.08
N LYS A 9 13.53 4.32 4.83
CA LYS A 9 12.26 4.78 5.44
C LYS A 9 11.18 5.16 4.42
N GLU A 10 11.53 5.33 3.16
CA GLU A 10 10.56 5.69 2.12
C GLU A 10 9.74 4.50 1.62
N TRP A 11 10.29 3.28 1.77
CA TRP A 11 9.67 2.05 1.30
C TRP A 11 9.13 1.24 2.47
N LEU A 12 7.83 0.97 2.42
CA LEU A 12 7.09 0.27 3.44
C LEU A 12 6.79 -1.15 2.98
N THR A 13 7.02 -2.10 3.89
CA THR A 13 6.48 -3.46 3.76
C THR A 13 4.98 -3.48 4.11
N PRO A 14 4.23 -4.54 3.72
CA PRO A 14 2.84 -4.69 4.14
C PRO A 14 2.61 -4.58 5.65
N LYS A 15 3.56 -5.12 6.45
CA LYS A 15 3.52 -5.02 7.92
C LYS A 15 3.75 -3.59 8.41
N GLN A 16 4.69 -2.86 7.81
CA GLN A 16 4.96 -1.46 8.19
C GLN A 16 3.80 -0.55 7.78
N LEU A 17 3.20 -0.78 6.62
CA LEU A 17 2.02 -0.04 6.19
C LEU A 17 0.83 -0.27 7.13
N GLU A 18 0.64 -1.51 7.59
CA GLU A 18 -0.36 -1.85 8.61
C GLU A 18 -0.08 -1.13 9.94
N ALA A 19 1.18 -1.07 10.38
CA ALA A 19 1.57 -0.38 11.60
C ALA A 19 1.43 1.15 11.51
N GLU A 20 1.77 1.76 10.37
CA GLU A 20 1.73 3.22 10.19
C GLU A 20 0.33 3.75 9.85
N PHE A 21 -0.40 3.07 8.98
CA PHE A 21 -1.67 3.55 8.42
C PHE A 21 -2.89 2.78 8.92
N GLY A 22 -2.70 1.71 9.71
CA GLY A 22 -3.79 0.87 10.20
C GLY A 22 -4.46 0.00 9.12
N ILE A 23 -3.90 -0.05 7.90
CA ILE A 23 -4.47 -0.83 6.81
C ILE A 23 -4.00 -2.27 6.93
N THR A 24 -4.90 -3.16 7.34
CA THR A 24 -4.56 -4.58 7.56
C THR A 24 -4.04 -5.26 6.30
N ILE A 25 -3.16 -6.26 6.45
CA ILE A 25 -2.62 -7.01 5.30
C ILE A 25 -3.73 -7.64 4.45
N GLY A 26 -4.82 -8.09 5.09
CA GLY A 26 -6.00 -8.61 4.40
C GLY A 26 -6.71 -7.56 3.55
N ALA A 27 -6.89 -6.34 4.08
CA ALA A 27 -7.43 -5.21 3.33
C ALA A 27 -6.53 -4.81 2.17
N GLN A 28 -5.20 -4.73 2.41
CA GLN A 28 -4.21 -4.49 1.36
C GLN A 28 -4.33 -5.54 0.22
N ASN A 29 -4.46 -6.82 0.56
CA ASN A 29 -4.62 -7.88 -0.43
C ASN A 29 -5.90 -7.69 -1.27
N LYS A 30 -7.02 -7.33 -0.62
CA LYS A 30 -8.27 -7.00 -1.32
C LYS A 30 -8.13 -5.77 -2.21
N MET A 31 -7.47 -4.72 -1.74
CA MET A 31 -7.25 -3.48 -2.50
C MET A 31 -6.31 -3.66 -3.69
N ARG A 32 -5.40 -4.65 -3.65
CA ARG A 32 -4.53 -5.01 -4.78
C ARG A 32 -5.20 -5.90 -5.83
N LEU A 33 -6.39 -6.47 -5.57
CA LEU A 33 -7.04 -7.40 -6.48
C LEU A 33 -7.67 -6.68 -7.69
N ARG A 34 -7.50 -7.30 -8.88
CA ARG A 34 -7.87 -6.74 -10.19
C ARG A 34 -9.35 -6.35 -10.35
N LYS A 35 -10.25 -6.95 -9.57
CA LYS A 35 -11.69 -6.64 -9.63
C LYS A 35 -12.05 -5.25 -9.10
N ASN A 36 -11.21 -4.63 -8.26
CA ASN A 36 -11.43 -3.29 -7.74
C ASN A 36 -10.93 -2.17 -8.68
N TYR A 37 -10.36 -2.52 -9.85
CA TYR A 37 -9.82 -1.54 -10.83
C TYR A 37 -10.87 -0.68 -11.51
N VAL A 38 -12.17 -1.00 -11.38
CA VAL A 38 -13.24 -0.36 -12.15
C VAL A 38 -13.39 1.14 -11.83
N ASN A 39 -12.93 1.60 -10.66
CA ASN A 39 -13.02 3.01 -10.23
C ASN A 39 -11.66 3.68 -9.91
N GLY A 40 -10.53 3.12 -10.37
CA GLY A 40 -9.23 3.81 -10.32
C GLY A 40 -8.65 4.09 -8.92
N THR A 41 -9.24 3.57 -7.86
CA THR A 41 -8.90 3.89 -6.46
C THR A 41 -8.16 2.77 -5.74
N ASN A 42 -7.22 2.12 -6.44
CA ASN A 42 -6.40 1.05 -5.84
C ASN A 42 -5.21 1.60 -5.06
N ILE A 43 -4.84 0.86 -4.02
CA ILE A 43 -3.64 1.15 -3.25
C ILE A 43 -2.41 1.06 -4.17
N PRO A 44 -1.56 2.10 -4.27
CA PRO A 44 -0.38 2.07 -5.11
C PRO A 44 0.65 1.11 -4.51
N PHE A 45 1.07 0.10 -5.27
CA PHE A 45 2.05 -0.88 -4.82
C PHE A 45 3.05 -1.21 -5.92
N ILE A 46 4.28 -1.54 -5.53
CA ILE A 46 5.28 -2.11 -6.43
C ILE A 46 5.54 -3.56 -6.06
N LYS A 47 5.63 -4.41 -7.08
CA LYS A 47 5.98 -5.83 -6.92
C LYS A 47 7.41 -6.03 -7.38
N VAL A 48 8.31 -6.36 -6.45
CA VAL A 48 9.71 -6.67 -6.72
C VAL A 48 9.93 -8.16 -6.46
N GLY A 49 9.85 -8.97 -7.52
CA GLY A 49 9.91 -10.43 -7.43
C GLY A 49 8.79 -11.01 -6.57
N LYS A 50 9.14 -11.60 -5.42
CA LYS A 50 8.20 -12.15 -4.42
C LYS A 50 7.76 -11.13 -3.35
N ARG A 51 8.32 -9.92 -3.34
CA ARG A 51 8.03 -8.89 -2.34
C ARG A 51 7.10 -7.82 -2.90
N ILE A 52 6.27 -7.29 -2.02
CA ILE A 52 5.43 -6.13 -2.31
C ILE A 52 5.92 -5.01 -1.41
N LEU A 53 6.12 -3.84 -2.01
CA LEU A 53 6.54 -2.64 -1.31
C LEU A 53 5.54 -1.52 -1.62
N TYR A 54 5.44 -0.59 -0.69
CA TYR A 54 4.64 0.61 -0.83
C TYR A 54 5.55 1.80 -0.69
N PHE A 55 5.42 2.77 -1.59
CA PHE A 55 6.12 4.02 -1.46
C PHE A 55 5.29 4.96 -0.59
N ARG A 56 5.88 5.49 0.49
CA ARG A 56 5.15 6.27 1.49
C ARG A 56 4.45 7.49 0.89
N SER A 57 5.12 8.18 -0.02
CA SER A 57 4.57 9.35 -0.72
C SER A 57 3.38 9.00 -1.60
N ASP A 58 3.43 7.87 -2.31
CA ASP A 58 2.34 7.41 -3.18
C ASP A 58 1.11 7.04 -2.36
N ILE A 59 1.31 6.35 -1.23
CA ILE A 59 0.22 6.00 -0.31
C ILE A 59 -0.45 7.28 0.22
N ASN A 60 0.33 8.28 0.61
CA ASN A 60 -0.21 9.54 1.09
C ASN A 60 -1.00 10.29 0.00
N ALA A 61 -0.45 10.35 -1.22
CA ALA A 61 -1.13 10.93 -2.38
C ALA A 61 -2.43 10.19 -2.72
N TRP A 62 -2.42 8.86 -2.62
CA TRP A 62 -3.60 8.02 -2.82
C TRP A 62 -4.67 8.26 -1.75
N LEU A 63 -4.29 8.33 -0.47
CA LEU A 63 -5.22 8.69 0.61
C LEU A 63 -5.83 10.09 0.42
N LEU A 64 -5.04 11.05 -0.06
CA LEU A 64 -5.52 12.39 -0.41
C LEU A 64 -6.50 12.37 -1.60
N SER A 65 -6.24 11.53 -2.61
CA SER A 65 -7.14 11.32 -3.74
C SER A 65 -8.48 10.73 -3.29
N LEU A 66 -8.44 9.71 -2.42
CA LEU A 66 -9.64 9.12 -1.82
C LEU A 66 -10.46 10.15 -1.03
N ARG A 67 -9.81 11.02 -0.28
CA ARG A 67 -10.48 12.11 0.45
C ARG A 67 -11.22 13.06 -0.50
N LYS A 68 -10.68 13.33 -1.69
CA LYS A 68 -11.32 14.19 -2.71
C LYS A 68 -12.48 13.51 -3.45
N GLY A 69 -12.60 12.18 -3.37
CA GLY A 69 -13.72 11.42 -3.92
C GLY A 69 -15.01 11.50 -3.09
N ALA A 70 -14.99 12.15 -1.92
CA ALA A 70 -16.19 12.55 -1.20
C ALA A 70 -16.66 13.92 -1.72
N LYS A 71 -17.34 13.91 -2.87
CA LYS A 71 -18.12 15.05 -3.37
C LYS A 71 -19.55 14.61 -3.61
#